data_AF-A0A6I4VPP8-F1
#
_entry.id   AF-A0A6I4VPP8-F1
#
_cell.length_a   1.000
_cell.length_b   1.000
_cell.length_c   1.000
_cell.angle_alpha   90.00
_cell.angle_beta   90.00
_cell.angle_gamma   90.00
#
_symmetry.space_group_name_H-M   'P 1'
#
loop_
_entity.id
_entity.type
_entity.pdbx_description
1 polymer ?
#
loop_
_entity_poly.entity_id
_entity_poly.type
_entity_poly.pdbx_seq_one_letter_code
_entity_poly.pdbx_strand_id
1 'polypeptide(L)'
;MTSIHTKQEEIILHLYQLTGHHYLLERCGKPRIPELFIKILQLMLTSIHENPMRIFTYGVSTALLRMGLVVHEKVSLEDEKERDEIQKKQLTILAGDYYSSLFYKTLASSNEIAGMRMLSKTASEICEASMQHHIDGTFDPFSQEVRTGRHLITALADFFHVQQQVEWCSILSYFLHLDHNRSPEIEREDAVKLMDSIDHLEVRAALYQMLLDREVTK
;
A
#
# COMPACT_ATOMS: atom_id res chain seq x y z
N MET A 1 -10.47 16.75 12.79
CA MET A 1 -9.27 16.37 12.00
C MET A 1 -8.17 15.68 12.81
N THR A 2 -8.09 15.81 14.14
CA THR A 2 -7.06 15.14 14.98
C THR A 2 -7.18 13.61 15.04
N SER A 3 -8.41 13.06 15.11
CA SER A 3 -8.64 11.60 15.29
C SER A 3 -8.10 10.71 14.15
N ILE A 4 -8.24 11.12 12.88
CA ILE A 4 -7.77 10.32 11.73
C ILE A 4 -6.24 10.35 11.60
N HIS A 5 -5.60 11.49 11.94
CA HIS A 5 -4.15 11.61 11.92
C HIS A 5 -3.50 10.70 12.99
N THR A 6 -4.03 10.74 14.21
CA THR A 6 -3.55 9.89 15.32
C THR A 6 -3.66 8.41 15.00
N LYS A 7 -4.75 7.97 14.37
CA LYS A 7 -4.93 6.56 13.95
C LYS A 7 -3.97 6.12 12.84
N GLN A 8 -3.50 7.03 11.99
CA GLN A 8 -2.51 6.70 10.96
C GLN A 8 -1.12 6.50 11.59
N GLU A 9 -0.74 7.41 12.50
CA GLU A 9 0.53 7.33 13.23
C GLU A 9 0.64 6.03 14.01
N GLU A 10 -0.45 5.56 14.63
CA GLU A 10 -0.50 4.26 15.33
C GLU A 10 -0.14 3.09 14.41
N ILE A 11 -0.71 3.04 13.19
CA ILE A 11 -0.38 1.99 12.22
C ILE A 11 1.08 2.07 11.79
N ILE A 12 1.58 3.27 11.46
CA ILE A 12 2.95 3.48 11.02
C ILE A 12 3.94 3.07 12.11
N LEU A 13 3.71 3.49 13.35
CA LEU A 13 4.53 3.14 14.50
C LEU A 13 4.54 1.62 14.72
N HIS A 14 3.38 0.97 14.64
CA HIS A 14 3.29 -0.47 14.77
C HIS A 14 4.02 -1.22 13.65
N LEU A 15 3.93 -0.75 12.41
CA LEU A 15 4.68 -1.30 11.29
C LEU A 15 6.19 -1.19 11.51
N TYR A 16 6.69 -0.07 12.01
CA TYR A 16 8.12 0.06 12.34
C TYR A 16 8.55 -0.92 13.45
N GLN A 17 7.71 -1.15 14.46
CA GLN A 17 7.98 -2.13 15.51
C GLN A 17 8.05 -3.56 14.97
N LEU A 18 7.16 -3.92 14.04
CA LEU A 18 7.12 -5.26 13.43
C LEU A 18 8.27 -5.49 12.44
N THR A 19 8.64 -4.46 11.68
CA THR A 19 9.56 -4.59 10.53
C THR A 19 11.00 -4.18 10.82
N GLY A 20 11.25 -3.50 11.94
CA GLY A 20 12.55 -2.98 12.37
C GLY A 20 13.51 -4.04 12.94
N HIS A 21 13.57 -5.24 12.34
CA HIS A 21 14.50 -6.28 12.76
C HIS A 21 15.95 -5.88 12.45
N HIS A 22 16.89 -6.06 13.39
CA HIS A 22 18.27 -5.54 13.26
C HIS A 22 19.00 -6.04 12.00
N TYR A 23 18.88 -7.34 11.68
CA TYR A 23 19.45 -7.92 10.45
C TYR A 23 18.99 -7.22 9.15
N LEU A 24 17.74 -6.74 9.10
CA LEU A 24 17.22 -6.02 7.93
C LEU A 24 17.67 -4.56 7.95
N LEU A 25 17.66 -3.91 9.11
CA LEU A 25 18.07 -2.52 9.24
C LEU A 25 19.54 -2.29 8.87
N GLU A 26 20.43 -3.22 9.24
CA GLU A 26 21.87 -3.11 8.98
C GLU A 26 22.23 -3.15 7.48
N ARG A 27 21.45 -3.87 6.66
CA ARG A 27 21.83 -4.19 5.27
C ARG A 27 20.82 -3.73 4.23
N CYS A 28 19.52 -3.79 4.53
CA CYS A 28 18.44 -3.31 3.66
C CYS A 28 18.03 -1.86 4.00
N GLY A 29 18.45 -1.34 5.15
CA GLY A 29 18.10 -0.01 5.63
C GLY A 29 16.71 0.04 6.27
N LYS A 30 16.20 1.27 6.49
CA LYS A 30 14.88 1.45 7.09
C LYS A 30 13.77 0.96 6.14
N PRO A 31 12.78 0.21 6.63
CA PRO A 31 11.65 -0.21 5.82
C PRO A 31 10.91 1.03 5.28
N ARG A 32 10.61 1.03 3.98
CA ARG A 32 9.80 2.09 3.35
C ARG A 32 8.32 1.78 3.56
N ILE A 33 7.72 2.43 4.55
CA ILE A 33 6.30 2.31 4.87
C ILE A 33 5.46 3.03 3.80
N PRO A 34 4.41 2.39 3.23
CA PRO A 34 3.57 3.01 2.20
C PRO A 34 2.50 3.92 2.83
N GLU A 35 2.91 5.07 3.36
CA GLU A 35 2.05 5.95 4.16
C GLU A 35 0.79 6.46 3.42
N LEU A 36 0.93 6.86 2.15
CA LEU A 36 -0.21 7.29 1.32
C LEU A 36 -1.24 6.15 1.18
N PHE A 37 -0.78 4.93 0.93
CA PHE A 37 -1.65 3.77 0.80
C PHE A 37 -2.43 3.50 2.08
N ILE A 38 -1.74 3.54 3.23
CA ILE A 38 -2.34 3.37 4.54
C ILE A 38 -3.42 4.45 4.76
N LYS A 39 -3.10 5.71 4.44
CA LYS A 39 -4.05 6.82 4.56
C LYS A 39 -5.31 6.57 3.73
N ILE A 40 -5.16 6.24 2.45
CA ILE A 40 -6.30 6.02 1.55
C ILE A 40 -7.13 4.83 2.00
N LEU A 41 -6.50 3.71 2.40
CA LEU A 41 -7.21 2.55 2.93
C LEU A 41 -8.01 2.90 4.21
N GLN A 42 -7.40 3.63 5.14
CA GLN A 42 -8.09 4.07 6.36
C GLN A 42 -9.28 4.98 6.05
N LEU A 43 -9.11 5.93 5.13
CA LEU A 43 -10.17 6.84 4.71
C LEU A 43 -11.33 6.07 4.05
N MET A 44 -11.03 5.10 3.19
CA MET A 44 -12.01 4.23 2.56
C MET A 44 -12.81 3.42 3.58
N LEU A 45 -12.15 2.77 4.54
CA LEU A 45 -12.87 2.00 5.56
C LEU A 45 -13.61 2.91 6.55
N THR A 46 -13.10 4.11 6.81
CA THR A 46 -13.78 5.11 7.64
C THR A 46 -15.05 5.61 6.95
N SER A 47 -15.06 5.77 5.62
CA SER A 47 -16.24 6.28 4.90
C SER A 47 -17.44 5.36 4.98
N ILE A 48 -17.22 4.07 5.22
CA ILE A 48 -18.28 3.07 5.46
C ILE A 48 -18.49 2.76 6.96
N HIS A 49 -17.91 3.56 7.86
CA HIS A 49 -18.01 3.40 9.32
C HIS A 49 -17.54 2.03 9.83
N GLU A 50 -16.51 1.45 9.21
CA GLU A 50 -15.94 0.17 9.64
C GLU A 50 -15.35 0.26 11.06
N ASN A 51 -15.30 -0.88 11.75
CA ASN A 51 -14.79 -0.96 13.11
C ASN A 51 -13.32 -0.48 13.19
N PRO A 52 -12.96 0.45 14.09
CA PRO A 52 -11.59 0.97 14.21
C PRO A 52 -10.50 -0.10 14.41
N MET A 53 -10.78 -1.17 15.16
CA MET A 53 -9.85 -2.28 15.34
C MET A 53 -9.63 -3.03 14.03
N ARG A 54 -10.70 -3.20 13.25
CA ARG A 54 -10.62 -3.86 11.94
C ARG A 54 -9.89 -2.98 10.92
N ILE A 55 -10.13 -1.66 10.93
CA ILE A 55 -9.36 -0.68 10.15
C ILE A 55 -7.87 -0.78 10.49
N PHE A 56 -7.52 -0.86 11.77
CA PHE A 56 -6.13 -1.04 12.21
C PHE A 56 -5.54 -2.35 11.68
N THR A 57 -6.23 -3.48 11.93
CA THR A 57 -5.79 -4.82 11.48
C THR A 57 -5.53 -4.86 9.97
N TYR A 58 -6.49 -4.39 9.15
CA TYR A 58 -6.34 -4.40 7.71
C TYR A 58 -5.34 -3.37 7.20
N GLY A 59 -5.22 -2.21 7.85
CA GLY A 59 -4.21 -1.21 7.51
C GLY A 59 -2.79 -1.74 7.74
N VAL A 60 -2.55 -2.41 8.88
CA VAL A 60 -1.25 -3.06 9.18
C VAL A 60 -1.00 -4.23 8.21
N SER A 61 -1.94 -5.18 8.11
CA SER A 61 -1.72 -6.41 7.34
C SER A 61 -1.54 -6.14 5.85
N THR A 62 -2.31 -5.21 5.28
CA THR A 62 -2.23 -4.90 3.86
C THR A 62 -0.99 -4.07 3.54
N ALA A 63 -0.56 -3.19 4.45
CA ALA A 63 0.72 -2.50 4.31
C ALA A 63 1.90 -3.49 4.32
N LEU A 64 1.90 -4.48 5.22
CA LEU A 64 2.91 -5.54 5.25
C LEU A 64 2.92 -6.35 3.94
N LEU A 65 1.74 -6.72 3.43
CA LEU A 65 1.62 -7.41 2.14
C LEU A 65 2.19 -6.57 1.00
N ARG A 66 1.78 -5.29 0.89
CA ARG A 66 2.31 -4.36 -0.12
C ARG A 66 3.83 -4.19 0.00
N MET A 67 4.36 -4.08 1.23
CA MET A 67 5.79 -4.00 1.47
C MET A 67 6.52 -5.25 0.97
N GLY A 68 5.98 -6.44 1.22
CA GLY A 68 6.52 -7.70 0.72
C GLY A 68 6.61 -7.70 -0.82
N LEU A 69 5.50 -7.40 -1.49
CA LEU A 69 5.41 -7.35 -2.96
C LEU A 69 6.43 -6.36 -3.57
N VAL A 70 6.48 -5.13 -3.05
CA VAL A 70 7.38 -4.08 -3.55
C VAL A 70 8.85 -4.38 -3.27
N VAL A 71 9.17 -5.11 -2.20
CA VAL A 71 10.55 -5.47 -1.88
C VAL A 71 11.09 -6.50 -2.86
N HIS A 72 10.29 -7.49 -3.27
CA HIS A 72 10.70 -8.47 -4.27
C HIS A 72 10.98 -7.82 -5.64
N GLU A 73 10.23 -6.78 -6.00
CA GLU A 73 10.40 -6.01 -7.24
C GLU A 73 11.70 -5.19 -7.29
N LYS A 74 12.34 -4.91 -6.15
CA LYS A 74 13.60 -4.15 -6.07
C LYS A 74 14.85 -5.02 -6.17
N VAL A 75 14.68 -6.34 -6.27
CA VAL A 75 15.79 -7.28 -6.37
C VAL A 75 16.45 -7.12 -7.74
N SER A 76 17.75 -6.79 -7.77
CA SER A 76 18.50 -6.63 -9.01
C SER A 76 18.52 -7.93 -9.82
N LEU A 77 18.29 -7.83 -11.13
CA LEU A 77 18.45 -8.93 -12.09
C LEU A 77 19.89 -9.08 -12.59
N GLU A 78 20.76 -8.13 -12.27
CA GLU A 78 22.17 -8.15 -12.69
C GLU A 78 22.99 -9.17 -11.89
N ASP A 79 24.04 -9.70 -12.53
CA ASP A 79 25.03 -10.53 -11.87
C ASP A 79 25.88 -9.68 -10.92
N GLU A 80 25.66 -9.89 -9.62
CA GLU A 80 26.41 -9.23 -8.55
C GLU A 80 27.77 -9.92 -8.40
N LYS A 81 28.84 -9.12 -8.49
CA LYS A 81 30.23 -9.64 -8.44
C LYS A 81 30.81 -9.55 -7.04
N GLU A 82 30.30 -8.63 -6.22
CA GLU A 82 30.79 -8.42 -4.87
C GLU A 82 29.96 -9.20 -3.84
N ARG A 83 30.64 -9.77 -2.84
CA ARG A 83 30.00 -10.54 -1.76
C ARG A 83 28.95 -9.73 -1.01
N ASP A 84 29.19 -8.44 -0.82
CA ASP A 84 28.30 -7.55 -0.09
C ASP A 84 27.00 -7.27 -0.88
N GLU A 85 27.08 -7.18 -2.20
CA GLU A 85 25.92 -7.06 -3.09
C GLU A 85 25.07 -8.34 -3.04
N ILE A 86 25.71 -9.51 -3.18
CA ILE A 86 25.06 -10.83 -3.06
C ILE A 86 24.33 -10.96 -1.72
N GLN A 87 24.99 -10.58 -0.62
CA GLN A 87 24.37 -10.62 0.71
C GLN A 87 23.17 -9.68 0.80
N LYS A 88 23.29 -8.45 0.28
CA LYS A 88 22.19 -7.47 0.28
C LYS A 88 20.99 -7.95 -0.53
N LYS A 89 21.22 -8.59 -1.68
CA LYS A 89 20.17 -9.22 -2.49
C LYS A 89 19.44 -10.32 -1.73
N GLN A 90 20.18 -11.25 -1.11
CA GLN A 90 19.59 -12.33 -0.31
C GLN A 90 18.76 -11.79 0.87
N LEU A 91 19.25 -10.77 1.56
CA LEU A 91 18.52 -10.14 2.66
C LEU A 91 17.27 -9.39 2.17
N THR A 92 17.32 -8.78 0.98
CA THR A 92 16.15 -8.16 0.35
C THR A 92 15.07 -9.21 0.06
N ILE A 93 15.43 -10.37 -0.48
CA ILE A 93 14.49 -11.48 -0.71
C ILE A 93 13.85 -11.94 0.61
N LEU A 94 14.68 -12.18 1.63
CA LEU A 94 14.21 -12.59 2.96
C LEU A 94 13.34 -11.53 3.65
N ALA A 95 13.58 -10.23 3.40
CA ALA A 95 12.73 -9.17 3.89
C ALA A 95 11.32 -9.26 3.30
N GLY A 96 11.19 -9.59 2.01
CA GLY A 96 9.90 -9.82 1.36
C GLY A 96 9.14 -11.00 1.98
N ASP A 97 9.82 -12.13 2.20
CA ASP A 97 9.26 -13.30 2.89
C ASP A 97 8.84 -12.97 4.33
N TYR A 98 9.67 -12.20 5.04
CA TYR A 98 9.42 -11.78 6.41
C TYR A 98 8.16 -10.91 6.50
N TYR A 99 8.04 -9.89 5.65
CA TYR A 99 6.85 -9.03 5.63
C TYR A 99 5.58 -9.79 5.25
N SER A 100 5.68 -10.72 4.29
CA SER A 100 4.57 -11.61 3.93
C SER A 100 4.16 -12.50 5.10
N SER A 101 5.12 -13.05 5.86
CA SER A 101 4.82 -13.85 7.07
C SER A 101 4.11 -13.04 8.15
N LEU A 102 4.49 -11.77 8.33
CA LEU A 102 3.86 -10.84 9.28
C LEU A 102 2.43 -10.49 8.85
N PHE A 103 2.18 -10.34 7.54
CA PHE A 103 0.84 -10.18 6.98
C PHE A 103 -0.07 -11.35 7.40
N TYR A 104 0.36 -12.60 7.14
CA TYR A 104 -0.39 -13.79 7.53
C TYR A 104 -0.63 -13.87 9.03
N LYS A 105 0.42 -13.65 9.82
CA LYS A 105 0.36 -13.67 11.29
C LYS A 105 -0.63 -12.65 11.83
N THR A 106 -0.65 -11.45 11.26
CA THR A 106 -1.53 -10.34 11.71
C THR A 106 -3.00 -10.71 11.53
N LEU A 107 -3.40 -11.16 10.32
CA LEU A 107 -4.79 -11.52 10.06
C LEU A 107 -5.23 -12.78 10.81
N ALA A 108 -4.35 -13.79 10.91
CA ALA A 108 -4.65 -15.01 11.67
C ALA A 108 -4.86 -14.71 13.17
N SER A 109 -4.05 -13.82 13.75
CA SER A 109 -4.17 -13.43 15.17
C SER A 109 -5.45 -12.64 15.47
N SER A 110 -6.00 -11.93 14.47
CA SER A 110 -7.28 -11.23 14.57
C SER A 110 -8.48 -12.07 14.11
N ASN A 111 -8.28 -13.36 13.78
CA ASN A 111 -9.30 -14.26 13.25
C ASN A 111 -9.95 -13.78 11.92
N GLU A 112 -9.24 -12.94 11.15
CA GLU A 112 -9.69 -12.40 9.85
C GLU A 112 -9.35 -13.37 8.70
N ILE A 113 -9.78 -14.63 8.84
CA ILE A 113 -9.42 -15.70 7.89
C ILE A 113 -9.98 -15.45 6.48
N ALA A 114 -11.17 -14.84 6.38
CA ALA A 114 -11.76 -14.47 5.09
C ALA A 114 -10.95 -13.38 4.39
N GLY A 115 -10.52 -12.34 5.13
CA GLY A 115 -9.62 -11.31 4.62
C GLY A 115 -8.28 -11.86 4.17
N MET A 116 -7.71 -12.78 4.96
CA MET A 116 -6.45 -13.45 4.63
C MET A 116 -6.54 -14.21 3.30
N ARG A 117 -7.62 -14.97 3.08
CA ARG A 117 -7.85 -15.68 1.82
C ARG A 117 -8.00 -14.73 0.64
N MET A 118 -8.79 -13.67 0.81
CA MET A 118 -9.00 -12.65 -0.23
C MET A 118 -7.66 -12.00 -0.61
N LEU A 119 -6.93 -11.47 0.37
CA LEU A 119 -5.66 -10.78 0.12
C LEU A 119 -4.58 -11.71 -0.44
N SER A 120 -4.55 -12.98 -0.02
CA SER A 120 -3.63 -13.97 -0.59
C SER A 120 -3.94 -14.26 -2.06
N LYS A 121 -5.23 -14.34 -2.42
CA LYS A 121 -5.64 -14.49 -3.82
C LYS A 121 -5.20 -13.27 -4.63
N THR A 122 -5.49 -12.06 -4.15
CA THR A 122 -5.08 -10.81 -4.81
C THR A 122 -3.55 -10.71 -4.94
N ALA A 123 -2.79 -11.15 -3.93
CA ALA A 123 -1.34 -11.19 -4.00
C ALA A 123 -0.85 -12.15 -5.10
N SER A 124 -1.47 -13.33 -5.25
CA SER A 124 -1.17 -14.27 -6.35
C SER A 124 -1.39 -13.61 -7.71
N GLU A 125 -2.53 -12.95 -7.91
CA GLU A 125 -2.87 -12.26 -9.16
C GLU A 125 -1.86 -11.14 -9.48
N ILE A 126 -1.42 -10.37 -8.47
CA ILE A 126 -0.39 -9.33 -8.62
C ILE A 126 0.95 -9.95 -9.01
N CYS A 127 1.36 -11.04 -8.35
CA CYS A 127 2.60 -11.75 -8.66
C CYS A 127 2.58 -12.34 -10.08
N GLU A 128 1.48 -12.97 -10.49
CA GLU A 128 1.29 -13.51 -11.83
C GLU A 128 1.43 -12.42 -12.90
N ALA A 129 0.76 -11.27 -12.71
CA ALA A 129 0.89 -10.14 -13.61
C ALA A 129 2.33 -9.59 -13.65
N SER A 130 3.00 -9.47 -12.48
CA SER A 130 4.39 -9.01 -12.40
C SER A 130 5.35 -9.93 -13.14
N MET A 131 5.22 -11.26 -12.95
CA MET A 131 6.00 -12.25 -13.68
C MET A 131 5.80 -12.14 -15.20
N GLN A 132 4.55 -11.94 -15.66
CA GLN A 132 4.26 -11.71 -17.08
C GLN A 132 4.95 -10.45 -17.61
N HIS A 133 4.91 -9.34 -16.88
CA HIS A 133 5.60 -8.09 -17.28
C HIS A 133 7.12 -8.25 -17.37
N HIS A 134 7.72 -9.04 -16.49
CA HIS A 134 9.14 -9.38 -16.56
C HIS A 134 9.47 -10.21 -17.80
N ILE A 135 8.65 -11.22 -18.14
CA ILE A 135 8.81 -12.05 -19.34
C ILE A 135 8.70 -11.20 -20.61
N ASP A 136 7.71 -10.31 -20.66
CA ASP A 136 7.45 -9.47 -21.83
C ASP A 136 8.42 -8.28 -21.95
N GLY A 137 9.27 -8.05 -20.95
CA GLY A 137 10.16 -6.89 -20.90
C GLY A 137 9.42 -5.55 -20.75
N THR A 138 8.18 -5.58 -20.25
CA THR A 138 7.31 -4.40 -20.05
C THR A 138 7.26 -3.91 -18.61
N PHE A 139 8.10 -4.47 -17.75
CA PHE A 139 8.16 -4.11 -16.34
C PHE A 139 8.63 -2.66 -16.14
N ASP A 140 7.81 -1.86 -15.47
CA ASP A 140 8.14 -0.51 -14.99
C ASP A 140 7.82 -0.44 -13.48
N PRO A 141 8.80 -0.13 -12.62
CA PRO A 141 8.60 -0.12 -11.17
C PRO A 141 7.47 0.80 -10.70
N PHE A 142 7.32 1.97 -11.32
CA PHE A 142 6.26 2.90 -10.92
C PHE A 142 4.88 2.39 -11.33
N SER A 143 4.73 1.93 -12.57
CA SER A 143 3.50 1.32 -13.07
C SER A 143 3.08 0.13 -12.21
N GLN A 144 4.06 -0.67 -11.79
CA GLN A 144 3.82 -1.82 -10.92
C GLN A 144 3.40 -1.42 -9.50
N GLU A 145 3.99 -0.37 -8.92
CA GLU A 145 3.56 0.20 -7.63
C GLU A 145 2.10 0.69 -7.71
N VAL A 146 1.74 1.40 -8.78
CA VAL A 146 0.38 1.89 -9.01
C VAL A 146 -0.59 0.72 -9.15
N ARG A 147 -0.28 -0.28 -10.00
CA ARG A 147 -1.11 -1.48 -10.19
C ARG A 147 -1.32 -2.26 -8.90
N THR A 148 -0.25 -2.48 -8.13
CA THR A 148 -0.31 -3.17 -6.83
C THR A 148 -1.23 -2.43 -5.87
N GLY A 149 -1.05 -1.11 -5.72
CA GLY A 149 -1.92 -0.29 -4.88
C GLY A 149 -3.38 -0.33 -5.31
N ARG A 150 -3.64 -0.21 -6.62
CA ARG A 150 -4.98 -0.27 -7.23
C ARG A 150 -5.65 -1.62 -6.98
N HIS A 151 -5.00 -2.74 -7.29
CA HIS A 151 -5.57 -4.08 -7.06
C HIS A 151 -5.89 -4.34 -5.60
N LEU A 152 -5.01 -3.95 -4.67
CA LEU A 152 -5.28 -4.14 -3.24
C LEU A 152 -6.47 -3.29 -2.76
N ILE A 153 -6.56 -2.02 -3.17
CA ILE A 153 -7.71 -1.16 -2.83
C ILE A 153 -9.00 -1.71 -3.44
N THR A 154 -8.97 -2.10 -4.72
CA THR A 154 -10.11 -2.70 -5.43
C THR A 154 -10.61 -3.95 -4.70
N ALA A 155 -9.72 -4.89 -4.37
CA ALA A 155 -10.09 -6.13 -3.68
C ALA A 155 -10.63 -5.89 -2.26
N LEU A 156 -10.08 -4.91 -1.54
CA LEU A 156 -10.60 -4.52 -0.23
C LEU A 156 -11.95 -3.81 -0.33
N ALA A 157 -12.13 -2.91 -1.28
CA ALA A 157 -13.40 -2.25 -1.53
C ALA A 157 -14.51 -3.29 -1.82
N ASP A 158 -14.24 -4.29 -2.65
CA ASP A 158 -15.17 -5.40 -2.91
C ASP A 158 -15.49 -6.20 -1.64
N PHE A 159 -14.44 -6.57 -0.89
CA PHE A 159 -14.57 -7.36 0.33
C PHE A 159 -15.39 -6.64 1.43
N PHE A 160 -15.26 -5.32 1.51
CA PHE A 160 -16.01 -4.48 2.47
C PHE A 160 -17.30 -3.89 1.88
N HIS A 161 -17.67 -4.26 0.65
CA HIS A 161 -18.87 -3.77 -0.05
C HIS A 161 -18.95 -2.24 -0.18
N VAL A 162 -17.80 -1.60 -0.42
CA VAL A 162 -17.72 -0.16 -0.70
C VAL A 162 -18.29 0.11 -2.09
N GLN A 163 -19.36 0.90 -2.19
CA GLN A 163 -20.02 1.18 -3.46
C GLN A 163 -19.14 2.00 -4.43
N GLN A 164 -18.31 2.90 -3.88
CA GLN A 164 -17.43 3.81 -4.63
C GLN A 164 -16.05 3.21 -4.93
N GLN A 165 -15.98 1.95 -5.36
CA GLN A 165 -14.72 1.24 -5.58
C GLN A 165 -13.81 1.93 -6.62
N VAL A 166 -14.39 2.42 -7.72
CA VAL A 166 -13.65 3.04 -8.83
C VAL A 166 -13.04 4.36 -8.39
N GLU A 167 -13.74 5.11 -7.54
CA GLU A 167 -13.34 6.37 -6.95
C GLU A 167 -12.11 6.17 -6.09
N TRP A 168 -12.12 5.24 -5.13
CA TRP A 168 -10.99 4.99 -4.23
C TRP A 168 -9.72 4.56 -4.97
N CYS A 169 -9.89 3.70 -5.97
CA CYS A 169 -8.80 3.24 -6.82
C CYS A 169 -8.17 4.41 -7.62
N SER A 170 -9.02 5.29 -8.16
CA SER A 170 -8.61 6.45 -8.96
C SER A 170 -7.99 7.55 -8.09
N ILE A 171 -8.53 7.80 -6.90
CA ILE A 171 -7.99 8.73 -5.91
C ILE A 171 -6.59 8.28 -5.47
N LEU A 172 -6.39 6.99 -5.16
CA LEU A 172 -5.06 6.46 -4.85
C LEU A 172 -4.07 6.69 -5.99
N SER A 173 -4.48 6.33 -7.23
CA SER A 173 -3.63 6.51 -8.42
C SER A 173 -3.23 7.98 -8.59
N TYR A 174 -4.20 8.89 -8.47
CA TYR A 174 -3.97 10.33 -8.61
C TYR A 174 -2.92 10.84 -7.61
N PHE A 175 -3.06 10.53 -6.32
CA PHE A 175 -2.09 10.95 -5.31
C PHE A 175 -0.72 10.28 -5.47
N LEU A 176 -0.65 9.02 -5.90
CA LEU A 176 0.63 8.34 -6.15
C LEU A 176 1.42 9.01 -7.28
N HIS A 177 0.74 9.46 -8.34
CA HIS A 177 1.38 10.20 -9.43
C HIS A 177 1.93 11.54 -8.95
N LEU A 178 1.15 12.28 -8.14
CA LEU A 178 1.61 13.54 -7.55
C LEU A 178 2.84 13.35 -6.66
N ASP A 179 2.85 12.34 -5.77
CA ASP A 179 3.98 12.05 -4.87
C ASP A 179 5.26 11.67 -5.62
N HIS A 180 5.13 11.16 -6.85
CA HIS A 180 6.26 10.80 -7.71
C HIS A 180 6.59 11.87 -8.77
N ASN A 181 5.99 13.07 -8.70
CA ASN A 181 6.13 14.13 -9.69
C ASN A 181 5.84 13.66 -11.13
N ARG A 182 4.89 12.74 -11.29
CA ARG A 182 4.40 12.26 -12.59
C ARG A 182 3.03 12.88 -12.90
N SER A 183 2.73 13.00 -14.18
CA SER A 183 1.40 13.43 -14.63
C SER A 183 0.34 12.40 -14.23
N PRO A 184 -0.71 12.80 -13.49
CA PRO A 184 -1.79 11.89 -13.12
C PRO A 184 -2.58 11.39 -14.33
N GLU A 185 -3.22 10.23 -14.20
CA GLU A 185 -4.09 9.61 -15.22
C GLU A 185 -5.40 10.36 -15.44
N ILE A 186 -5.83 11.14 -14.44
CA ILE A 186 -7.05 11.95 -14.47
C ILE A 186 -6.71 13.39 -14.14
N GLU A 187 -7.47 14.32 -14.72
CA GLU A 187 -7.31 15.74 -14.44
C GLU A 187 -7.74 16.07 -13.00
N ARG A 188 -7.22 17.19 -12.48
CA ARG A 188 -7.54 17.67 -11.13
C ARG A 188 -9.04 17.81 -10.91
N GLU A 189 -9.76 18.34 -11.90
CA GLU A 189 -11.21 18.54 -11.82
C GLU A 189 -11.96 17.22 -11.65
N ASP A 190 -11.52 16.16 -12.31
CA ASP A 190 -12.12 14.84 -12.18
C ASP A 190 -11.77 14.20 -10.83
N ALA A 191 -10.52 14.35 -10.36
CA ALA A 191 -10.14 13.93 -9.01
C ALA A 191 -11.02 14.61 -7.94
N VAL A 192 -11.29 15.91 -8.08
CA VAL A 192 -12.18 16.66 -7.18
C VAL A 192 -13.62 16.11 -7.23
N LYS A 193 -14.17 15.82 -8.41
CA LYS A 193 -15.51 15.20 -8.54
C LYS A 193 -15.59 13.85 -7.85
N LEU A 194 -14.54 13.03 -7.95
CA LEU A 194 -14.45 11.73 -7.24
C LEU A 194 -14.37 11.91 -5.72
N MET A 195 -13.71 12.97 -5.23
CA MET A 195 -13.70 13.28 -3.80
C MET A 195 -15.07 13.78 -3.32
N ASP A 196 -15.78 14.54 -4.16
CA ASP A 196 -17.10 15.07 -3.84
C ASP A 196 -18.19 13.98 -3.77
N SER A 197 -18.05 12.91 -4.56
CA SER A 197 -18.94 11.75 -4.50
C SER A 197 -18.77 10.90 -3.23
N ILE A 198 -17.75 11.16 -2.41
CA ILE A 198 -17.62 10.53 -1.09
C ILE A 198 -18.57 11.21 -0.09
N ASP A 199 -19.59 10.46 0.34
CA ASP A 199 -20.65 10.95 1.24
C ASP A 199 -20.13 11.37 2.62
N HIS A 200 -19.05 10.75 3.10
CA HIS A 200 -18.54 10.98 4.45
C HIS A 200 -17.76 12.31 4.54
N LEU A 201 -18.36 13.31 5.21
CA LEU A 201 -17.84 14.68 5.30
C LEU A 201 -16.38 14.77 5.80
N GLU A 202 -16.02 14.12 6.90
CA GLU A 202 -14.65 14.20 7.44
C GLU A 202 -13.62 13.55 6.52
N VAL A 203 -14.01 12.49 5.81
CA VAL A 203 -13.15 11.78 4.86
C VAL A 203 -12.89 12.66 3.65
N ARG A 204 -13.94 13.27 3.09
CA ARG A 204 -13.82 14.24 2.00
C ARG A 204 -12.94 15.43 2.41
N ALA A 205 -13.13 15.98 3.61
CA ALA A 205 -12.27 17.06 4.12
C ALA A 205 -10.79 16.64 4.24
N ALA A 206 -10.52 15.39 4.65
CA ALA A 206 -9.15 14.87 4.71
C ALA A 206 -8.53 14.72 3.31
N LEU A 207 -9.29 14.27 2.30
CA LEU A 207 -8.84 14.19 0.91
C LEU A 207 -8.51 15.57 0.33
N TYR A 208 -9.35 16.58 0.62
CA TYR A 208 -9.05 17.96 0.23
C TYR A 208 -7.79 18.50 0.89
N GLN A 209 -7.58 18.22 2.18
CA GLN A 209 -6.34 18.62 2.85
C GLN A 209 -5.12 17.97 2.20
N MET A 210 -5.19 16.67 1.88
CA MET A 210 -4.14 15.95 1.17
C MET A 210 -3.82 16.55 -0.21
N LEU A 211 -4.82 17.10 -0.89
CA LEU A 211 -4.63 17.81 -2.16
C LEU A 211 -3.90 19.14 -1.95
N LEU A 212 -4.36 19.94 -1.00
CA LEU A 212 -3.75 21.23 -0.66
C LEU A 212 -2.29 21.09 -0.23
N ASP A 213 -1.97 20.12 0.62
CA ASP A 213 -0.60 19.90 1.11
C ASP A 213 0.40 19.64 -0.05
N ARG A 214 -0.05 18.99 -1.12
CA ARG A 214 0.77 18.70 -2.31
C ARG A 214 0.86 19.87 -3.28
N GLU A 215 -0.09 20.80 -3.24
CA GLU A 215 -0.06 22.03 -4.02
C GLU A 215 0.92 23.06 -3.42
N VAL A 216 1.04 23.12 -2.09
CA VAL A 216 1.98 24.02 -1.39
C VAL A 216 3.43 23.59 -1.52
N THR A 217 3.68 22.31 -1.82
CA THR A 217 5.02 21.72 -1.92
C THR A 217 5.64 21.81 -3.32
N LYS A 218 4.92 22.38 -4.30
CA LYS A 218 5.39 22.64 -5.68
C LYS A 218 5.74 24.12 -5.87
#